data_AF-A0A961I841-F1
#
_entry.id   AF-A0A961I841-F1
#
_cell.length_a   1.000
_cell.length_b   1.000
_cell.length_c   1.000
_cell.angle_alpha   90.00
_cell.angle_beta   90.00
_cell.angle_gamma   90.00
#
_symmetry.space_group_name_H-M   'P 1'
#
loop_
_entity.id
_entity.type
_entity.pdbx_description
1 polymer ?
#
loop_
_entity_poly.entity_id
_entity_poly.type
_entity_poly.pdbx_seq_one_letter_code
_entity_poly.pdbx_strand_id
1 'polypeptide(L)'
;MKRTEIERIERELKRVEKREKKAQLRDPGDVTPGAYIERLFSLYRYDMNEIFNTQTDEDILEVLEELKENLPEKKQMDVLRKSIKRTGVKQRDRAYEELVSLMSG
;
A
#
# COMPACT_ATOMS: atom_id res chain seq x y z
N MET A 1 -11.75 -26.88 -21.67
CA MET A 1 -10.34 -26.60 -21.30
C MET A 1 -10.34 -25.52 -20.23
N LYS A 2 -9.96 -25.84 -18.98
CA LYS A 2 -9.97 -24.96 -17.79
C LYS A 2 -8.56 -24.83 -17.21
N ARG A 3 -7.59 -24.36 -18.01
CA ARG A 3 -6.14 -24.31 -17.64
C ARG A 3 -5.57 -22.90 -17.43
N THR A 4 -6.36 -21.85 -17.63
CA THR A 4 -5.85 -20.46 -17.70
C THR A 4 -5.96 -19.66 -16.40
N GLU A 5 -6.82 -20.02 -15.46
CA GLU A 5 -6.98 -19.29 -14.18
C GLU A 5 -5.98 -19.74 -13.11
N ILE A 6 -5.70 -21.04 -13.00
CA ILE A 6 -4.78 -21.57 -11.99
C ILE A 6 -3.36 -21.05 -12.21
N GLU A 7 -2.87 -21.03 -13.46
CA GLU A 7 -1.53 -20.52 -13.78
C GLU A 7 -1.39 -19.00 -13.58
N ARG A 8 -2.51 -18.24 -13.62
CA ARG A 8 -2.52 -16.81 -13.35
C ARG A 8 -2.37 -16.55 -11.86
N ILE A 9 -3.16 -17.27 -11.06
CA ILE A 9 -3.13 -17.22 -9.59
C ILE A 9 -1.74 -17.63 -9.07
N GLU A 10 -1.13 -18.69 -9.61
CA GLU A 10 0.21 -19.13 -9.21
C GLU A 10 1.32 -18.12 -9.55
N ARG A 11 1.20 -17.38 -10.66
CA ARG A 11 2.15 -16.31 -11.01
C ARG A 11 1.97 -15.08 -10.14
N GLU A 12 0.76 -14.76 -9.72
CA GLU A 12 0.51 -13.71 -8.74
C GLU A 12 1.08 -14.09 -7.38
N LEU A 13 0.81 -15.30 -6.88
CA LEU A 13 1.38 -15.83 -5.64
C LEU A 13 2.91 -15.76 -5.62
N LYS A 14 3.58 -16.23 -6.67
CA LYS A 14 5.06 -16.16 -6.77
C LYS A 14 5.61 -14.73 -6.83
N ARG A 15 4.82 -13.76 -7.31
CA ARG A 15 5.22 -12.34 -7.31
C ARG A 15 5.04 -11.71 -5.94
N VAL A 16 3.99 -12.08 -5.20
CA VAL A 16 3.76 -11.64 -3.82
C VAL A 16 4.87 -12.17 -2.91
N GLU A 17 5.16 -13.47 -2.93
CA GLU A 17 6.21 -14.08 -2.11
C GLU A 17 7.60 -13.47 -2.35
N LYS A 18 7.91 -13.13 -3.62
CA LYS A 18 9.21 -12.53 -3.97
C LYS A 18 9.31 -11.06 -3.54
N ARG A 19 8.18 -10.37 -3.39
CA ARG A 19 8.12 -9.00 -2.82
C ARG A 19 8.28 -9.04 -1.30
N GLU A 20 7.61 -9.97 -0.62
CA GLU A 20 7.73 -10.18 0.83
C GLU A 20 9.18 -10.48 1.24
N LYS A 21 9.87 -11.36 0.50
CA LYS A 21 11.30 -11.64 0.75
C LYS A 21 12.22 -10.44 0.55
N LYS A 22 11.85 -9.48 -0.31
CA LYS A 22 12.61 -8.22 -0.48
C LYS A 22 12.31 -7.21 0.61
N ALA A 23 11.12 -7.24 1.21
CA ALA A 23 10.76 -6.40 2.34
C ALA A 23 11.53 -6.81 3.61
N GLN A 24 11.71 -8.11 3.84
CA GLN A 24 12.45 -8.65 5.00
C GLN A 24 13.97 -8.39 4.98
N LEU A 25 14.55 -8.05 3.82
CA LEU A 25 16.00 -7.79 3.66
C LEU A 25 16.39 -6.32 3.92
N ARG A 26 15.45 -5.43 4.25
CA ARG A 26 15.74 -4.02 4.51
C ARG A 26 15.83 -3.78 6.02
N ASP A 27 16.99 -3.28 6.44
CA ASP A 27 17.32 -2.90 7.80
C ASP A 27 16.27 -1.91 8.37
N PRO A 28 15.77 -2.12 9.60
CA PRO A 28 14.73 -1.27 10.22
C PRO A 28 15.18 0.20 10.44
N GLY A 29 16.46 0.52 10.26
CA GLY A 29 16.99 1.89 10.38
C GLY A 29 16.85 2.78 9.13
N ASP A 30 16.42 2.25 7.97
CA ASP A 30 16.46 2.98 6.68
C ASP A 30 15.07 3.14 6.02
N VAL A 31 14.04 3.42 6.85
CA VAL A 31 12.65 3.55 6.40
C VAL A 31 12.42 4.92 5.73
N THR A 32 12.93 5.07 4.51
CA THR A 32 12.72 6.27 3.70
C THR A 32 11.24 6.44 3.34
N PRO A 33 10.76 7.67 3.02
CA PRO A 33 9.41 7.88 2.48
C PRO A 33 9.08 6.99 1.27
N GLY A 34 10.09 6.61 0.48
CA GLY A 34 9.95 5.66 -0.62
C GLY A 34 9.58 4.25 -0.18
N ALA A 35 10.09 3.79 0.97
CA ALA A 35 9.77 2.48 1.52
C ALA A 35 8.29 2.40 1.95
N TYR A 36 7.77 3.43 2.61
CA TYR A 36 6.35 3.52 2.97
C TYR A 36 5.43 3.54 1.75
N ILE A 37 5.82 4.24 0.67
CA ILE A 37 5.07 4.23 -0.59
C ILE A 37 4.96 2.82 -1.16
N GLU A 38 6.03 2.03 -1.12
CA GLU A 38 6.03 0.65 -1.59
C GLU A 38 5.22 -0.27 -0.67
N ARG A 39 5.34 -0.15 0.66
CA ARG A 39 4.56 -0.94 1.63
C ARG A 39 3.05 -0.70 1.43
N LEU A 40 2.59 0.55 1.50
CA LEU A 40 1.19 0.90 1.30
C LEU A 40 0.67 0.42 -0.07
N PHE A 41 1.43 0.66 -1.13
CA PHE A 41 1.05 0.20 -2.47
C PHE A 41 0.91 -1.33 -2.56
N SER A 42 1.75 -2.08 -1.84
CA SER A 42 1.66 -3.54 -1.82
C SER A 42 0.47 -4.08 -1.03
N LEU A 43 -0.04 -3.31 -0.06
CA LEU A 43 -1.19 -3.67 0.77
C LEU A 43 -2.52 -3.29 0.13
N TYR A 44 -2.55 -2.29 -0.75
CA TYR A 44 -3.78 -1.87 -1.40
C TYR A 44 -4.40 -2.99 -2.25
N ARG A 45 -5.67 -3.26 -1.99
CA ARG A 45 -6.55 -4.06 -2.83
C ARG A 45 -7.44 -3.11 -3.61
N TYR A 46 -7.28 -3.12 -4.93
CA TYR A 46 -7.91 -2.14 -5.81
C TYR A 46 -8.31 -2.74 -7.15
N ASP A 47 -9.30 -2.12 -7.77
CA ASP A 47 -9.69 -2.37 -9.15
C ASP A 47 -9.36 -1.15 -10.05
N MET A 48 -10.04 -0.97 -11.18
CA MET A 48 -9.81 0.21 -12.02
C MET A 48 -10.42 1.50 -11.45
N ASN A 49 -11.33 1.39 -10.49
CA ASN A 49 -12.12 2.48 -9.96
C ASN A 49 -11.64 2.92 -8.57
N GLU A 50 -11.44 2.01 -7.62
CA GLU A 50 -11.19 2.35 -6.21
C GLU A 50 -10.25 1.38 -5.46
N ILE A 51 -9.75 1.82 -4.31
CA ILE A 51 -9.06 1.00 -3.31
C ILE A 51 -10.08 0.67 -2.21
N PHE A 52 -10.37 -0.60 -1.98
CA PHE A 52 -11.51 -0.99 -1.14
C PHE A 52 -11.13 -1.49 0.26
N ASN A 53 -9.84 -1.57 0.59
CA ASN A 53 -9.35 -2.04 1.89
C ASN A 53 -8.70 -0.94 2.74
N THR A 54 -8.78 0.32 2.35
CA THR A 54 -8.16 1.48 3.03
C THR A 54 -8.49 1.57 4.52
N GLN A 55 -9.71 1.20 4.93
CA GLN A 55 -10.20 1.33 6.32
C GLN A 55 -10.30 0.01 7.08
N THR A 56 -10.23 -1.13 6.38
CA THR A 56 -10.54 -2.45 6.94
C THR A 56 -9.31 -3.34 7.11
N ASP A 57 -8.16 -2.92 6.60
CA ASP A 57 -6.94 -3.71 6.57
C ASP A 57 -6.00 -3.26 7.71
N GLU A 58 -5.80 -4.13 8.69
CA GLU A 58 -4.97 -3.86 9.87
C GLU A 58 -3.52 -3.51 9.49
N ASP A 59 -2.98 -4.16 8.45
CA ASP A 59 -1.62 -3.89 7.97
C ASP A 59 -1.49 -2.46 7.42
N ILE A 60 -2.55 -1.91 6.82
CA ILE A 60 -2.56 -0.52 6.35
C ILE A 60 -2.55 0.43 7.55
N LEU A 61 -3.36 0.16 8.57
CA LEU A 61 -3.43 0.98 9.79
C LEU A 61 -2.07 1.01 10.52
N GLU A 62 -1.42 -0.14 10.67
CA GLU A 62 -0.07 -0.22 11.26
C GLU A 62 0.93 0.66 10.50
N VAL A 63 0.93 0.58 9.16
CA VAL A 63 1.83 1.40 8.34
C VAL A 63 1.50 2.90 8.46
N LEU A 64 0.24 3.28 8.62
CA LEU A 64 -0.16 4.68 8.86
C LEU A 64 0.31 5.19 10.22
N GLU A 65 0.24 4.36 11.27
CA GLU A 65 0.78 4.69 12.60
C GLU A 65 2.30 4.88 12.56
N GLU A 66 3.03 3.94 11.97
CA GLU A 66 4.48 4.07 11.76
C GLU A 66 4.82 5.35 10.98
N LEU A 67 4.03 5.69 9.95
CA LEU A 67 4.21 6.91 9.15
C LEU A 67 4.06 8.17 10.00
N LYS A 68 3.07 8.20 10.92
CA LYS A 68 2.82 9.32 11.83
C LYS A 68 3.98 9.55 12.78
N GLU A 69 4.57 8.48 13.30
CA GLU A 69 5.68 8.55 14.26
C GLU A 69 7.01 8.93 13.60
N ASN A 70 7.26 8.43 12.39
CA ASN A 70 8.58 8.51 11.76
C ASN A 70 8.74 9.68 10.78
N LEU A 71 7.65 10.28 10.29
CA LEU A 71 7.70 11.34 9.28
C LEU A 71 6.93 12.60 9.71
N PRO A 72 7.38 13.80 9.28
CA PRO A 72 6.58 15.02 9.44
C PRO A 72 5.33 14.98 8.54
N GLU A 73 4.26 15.64 8.97
CA GLU A 73 2.94 15.65 8.32
C GLU A 73 2.99 15.91 6.81
N LYS A 74 3.80 16.88 6.37
CA LYS A 74 3.98 17.17 4.94
C LYS A 74 4.47 15.95 4.16
N LYS A 75 5.42 15.18 4.72
CA LYS A 75 5.95 13.97 4.08
C LYS A 75 4.96 12.80 4.17
N GLN A 76 4.18 12.72 5.24
CA GLN A 76 3.10 11.72 5.36
C GLN A 76 2.10 11.87 4.20
N MET A 77 1.63 13.10 3.97
CA MET A 77 0.71 13.41 2.87
C MET A 77 1.31 13.10 1.50
N ASP A 78 2.59 13.40 1.29
CA ASP A 78 3.29 13.06 0.04
C ASP A 78 3.37 11.55 -0.19
N VAL A 79 3.57 10.76 0.88
CA VAL A 79 3.59 9.29 0.81
C VAL A 79 2.21 8.74 0.44
N LEU A 80 1.14 9.21 1.08
CA LEU A 80 -0.23 8.79 0.74
C LEU A 80 -0.57 9.08 -0.71
N ARG A 81 -0.35 10.33 -1.17
CA ARG A 81 -0.62 10.72 -2.56
C ARG A 81 0.16 9.88 -3.55
N LYS A 82 1.43 9.61 -3.28
CA LYS A 82 2.28 8.81 -4.18
C LYS A 82 1.88 7.34 -4.19
N SER A 83 1.56 6.75 -3.05
CA SER A 83 1.12 5.35 -2.97
C SER A 83 -0.19 5.13 -3.74
N ILE A 84 -1.19 6.00 -3.55
CA ILE A 84 -2.47 5.95 -4.28
C ILE A 84 -2.25 6.20 -5.77
N LYS A 85 -1.43 7.19 -6.14
CA LYS A 85 -1.17 7.48 -7.56
C LYS A 85 -0.61 6.26 -8.31
N ARG A 86 0.13 5.38 -7.63
CA ARG A 86 0.68 4.15 -8.23
C ARG A 86 -0.35 3.09 -8.53
N THR A 87 -1.49 3.05 -7.83
CA THR A 87 -2.58 2.11 -8.14
C THR A 87 -3.27 2.47 -9.46
N GLY A 88 -3.24 3.74 -9.85
CA GLY A 88 -3.82 4.20 -11.11
C GLY A 88 -5.35 4.28 -11.10
N VAL A 89 -6.00 3.99 -9.96
CA VAL A 89 -7.46 4.05 -9.78
C VAL A 89 -8.04 5.41 -10.17
N LYS A 90 -9.33 5.47 -10.49
CA LYS A 90 -10.02 6.74 -10.80
C LYS A 90 -10.34 7.54 -9.53
N GLN A 91 -10.78 6.87 -8.48
CA GLN A 91 -11.21 7.48 -7.21
C GLN A 91 -10.03 7.71 -6.26
N ARG A 92 -9.00 8.42 -6.74
CA ARG A 92 -7.78 8.68 -5.95
C ARG A 92 -8.03 9.62 -4.78
N ASP A 93 -8.85 10.64 -5.01
CA ASP A 93 -9.16 11.66 -4.02
C ASP A 93 -9.93 11.05 -2.85
N ARG A 94 -10.91 10.19 -3.15
CA ARG A 94 -11.63 9.42 -2.14
C ARG A 94 -10.70 8.56 -1.29
N ALA A 95 -9.84 7.75 -1.91
CA ALA A 95 -8.89 6.91 -1.17
C ALA A 95 -7.93 7.75 -0.30
N TYR A 96 -7.57 8.94 -0.77
CA TYR A 96 -6.73 9.86 0.00
C TYR A 96 -7.46 10.43 1.20
N GLU A 97 -8.70 10.89 1.04
CA GLU A 97 -9.53 11.38 2.15
C GLU A 97 -9.75 10.31 3.20
N GLU A 98 -10.01 9.06 2.80
CA GLU A 98 -10.17 7.93 3.72
C GLU A 98 -8.91 7.70 4.56
N LEU A 99 -7.72 7.61 3.93
CA LEU A 99 -6.46 7.41 4.66
C LEU A 99 -6.10 8.60 5.55
N VAL A 100 -6.39 9.84 5.11
CA VAL A 100 -6.15 11.04 5.93
C VAL A 100 -7.09 11.06 7.14
N SER A 101 -8.36 10.69 6.97
CA SER A 101 -9.31 10.61 8.06
C SER A 101 -8.85 9.64 9.16
N LEU A 102 -8.18 8.55 8.79
CA LEU A 102 -7.62 7.59 9.74
C LEU A 102 -6.39 8.13 10.48
N MET A 103 -5.64 9.04 9.87
CA MET A 103 -4.48 9.66 10.52
C MET A 103 -4.85 10.84 11.43
N SER A 104 -5.96 11.52 11.15
CA SER A 104 -6.45 12.65 11.94
C SER A 104 -7.43 12.27 13.05
N GLY A 105 -7.84 10.99 13.09
CA GLY A 105 -8.63 10.40 14.17
C GLY A 105 -7.83 10.12 15.43
#